data_AF-A0A1I0QCG0-F1
#
_entry.id   AF-A0A1I0QCG0-F1
#
_cell.length_a   1.000
_cell.length_b   1.000
_cell.length_c   1.000
_cell.angle_alpha   90.00
_cell.angle_beta   90.00
_cell.angle_gamma   90.00
#
_symmetry.space_group_name_H-M   'P 1'
#
loop_
_entity.id
_entity.type
_entity.pdbx_description
1 polymer ?
#
loop_
_entity_poly.entity_id
_entity_poly.type
_entity_poly.pdbx_seq_one_letter_code
_entity_poly.pdbx_strand_id
1 'polypeptide(L)'
;MKQNANEKRYDTREKRIQFLKSKGSIITFKSPFYPRGTANGSRIQIIVERINEQRTGGIKIVGEFYDSDWYDSFDDLLNAIDWDEMEVMHSF
;
A
#
# COMPACT_ATOMS: atom_id res chain seq x y z
N MET A 1 32.20 0.73 14.02
CA MET A 1 31.03 -0.12 13.71
C MET A 1 30.74 0.00 12.24
N LYS A 2 30.77 -1.10 11.48
CA LYS A 2 30.32 -1.10 10.09
C LYS A 2 28.80 -0.98 10.13
N GLN A 3 28.23 0.14 9.67
CA GLN A 3 26.81 0.15 9.33
C GLN A 3 26.64 -0.88 8.22
N ASN A 4 25.91 -1.94 8.56
CA ASN A 4 25.66 -3.09 7.72
C ASN A 4 24.87 -2.67 6.47
N ALA A 5 24.94 -3.51 5.44
CA ALA A 5 24.26 -3.36 4.16
C ALA A 5 22.85 -2.76 4.29
N ASN A 6 22.54 -1.83 3.38
CA ASN A 6 21.27 -1.12 3.22
C ASN A 6 20.06 -2.05 3.42
N GLU A 7 19.54 -2.17 4.65
CA GLU A 7 18.45 -3.09 4.96
C GLU A 7 17.15 -2.50 4.41
N LYS A 8 16.66 -3.09 3.32
CA LYS A 8 15.43 -2.68 2.66
C LYS A 8 14.22 -2.88 3.59
N ARG A 9 13.34 -1.88 3.64
CA ARG A 9 12.16 -1.87 4.52
C ARG A 9 11.05 -2.80 4.03
N TYR A 10 11.02 -3.09 2.73
CA TYR A 10 9.95 -3.77 2.02
C TYR A 10 10.48 -4.87 1.06
N ASP A 11 11.63 -5.49 1.36
CA ASP A 11 12.23 -6.54 0.54
C ASP A 11 11.52 -7.89 0.64
N THR A 12 10.74 -8.13 1.69
CA THR A 12 9.97 -9.37 1.86
C THR A 12 8.47 -9.15 1.80
N ARG A 13 7.75 -10.20 1.40
CA ARG A 13 6.29 -10.22 1.40
C ARG A 13 5.72 -9.94 2.79
N GLU A 14 6.32 -10.54 3.82
CA GLU A 14 5.90 -10.39 5.20
C GLU A 14 6.04 -8.94 5.68
N LYS A 15 7.18 -8.28 5.39
CA LYS A 15 7.39 -6.87 5.73
C LYS A 15 6.36 -5.96 5.04
N ARG A 16 6.08 -6.20 3.76
CA ARG A 16 5.07 -5.46 3.00
C ARG A 16 3.66 -5.58 3.60
N ILE A 17 3.25 -6.81 3.95
CA ILE A 17 1.95 -7.06 4.57
C ILE A 17 1.86 -6.42 5.95
N GLN A 18 2.91 -6.50 6.77
CA GLN A 18 2.94 -5.85 8.09
C GLN A 18 2.81 -4.33 7.96
N PHE A 19 3.48 -3.74 6.97
CA PHE A 19 3.37 -2.32 6.69
C PHE A 19 1.93 -1.94 6.28
N LEU A 20 1.31 -2.69 5.38
CA LEU A 20 -0.08 -2.46 4.94
C LEU A 20 -1.12 -2.61 6.06
N LYS A 21 -0.81 -3.37 7.11
CA LYS A 21 -1.68 -3.50 8.29
C LYS A 21 -1.47 -2.39 9.33
N SER A 22 -0.41 -1.60 9.19
CA SER A 22 -0.10 -0.50 10.09
C SER A 22 -0.89 0.75 9.71
N LYS A 23 -1.75 1.21 10.62
CA LYS A 23 -2.50 2.47 10.48
C LYS A 23 -1.54 3.66 10.36
N GLY A 24 -1.88 4.62 9.50
CA GLY A 24 -1.09 5.81 9.20
C GLY A 24 -0.02 5.61 8.13
N SER A 25 0.20 4.38 7.66
CA SER A 25 1.16 4.10 6.59
C SER A 25 0.71 4.78 5.29
N ILE A 26 1.61 5.51 4.64
CA ILE A 26 1.39 6.09 3.32
C ILE A 26 1.80 5.05 2.28
N ILE A 27 0.90 4.69 1.38
CA ILE A 27 1.13 3.71 0.31
C ILE A 27 1.07 4.43 -1.03
N THR A 28 2.09 4.23 -1.87
CA THR A 28 2.16 4.72 -3.26
C THR A 28 1.89 3.57 -4.23
N PHE A 29 0.98 3.76 -5.18
CA PHE A 29 0.65 2.78 -6.22
C PHE A 29 1.45 3.02 -7.50
N LYS A 30 1.73 1.96 -8.25
CA LYS A 30 2.40 2.01 -9.57
C LYS A 30 1.58 2.75 -10.62
N SER A 31 0.27 2.82 -10.42
CA SER A 31 -0.66 3.50 -11.34
C SER A 31 -1.76 4.18 -10.55
N PRO A 32 -2.30 5.31 -11.04
CA PRO A 32 -3.37 5.98 -10.34
C PRO A 32 -4.63 5.12 -10.28
N PHE A 33 -5.30 5.15 -9.13
CA PHE A 33 -6.62 4.56 -8.92
C PHE A 33 -7.68 5.67 -8.80
N TYR A 34 -8.95 5.30 -8.92
CA TYR A 34 -10.06 6.25 -8.99
C TYR A 34 -11.07 5.95 -7.88
N PRO A 35 -10.88 6.49 -6.66
CA PRO A 35 -11.77 6.22 -5.57
C PRO A 35 -13.20 6.68 -5.88
N ARG A 36 -14.17 5.80 -5.62
CA ARG A 36 -15.60 6.13 -5.79
C ARG A 36 -15.96 7.35 -4.94
N GLY A 37 -16.76 8.25 -5.51
CA GLY A 37 -17.22 9.46 -4.81
C GLY A 37 -16.22 10.62 -4.83
N THR A 38 -15.04 10.45 -5.44
CA THR A 38 -14.21 11.58 -5.84
C THR A 38 -14.69 12.11 -7.19
N ALA A 39 -14.58 13.41 -7.44
CA ALA A 39 -15.03 14.07 -8.68
C ALA A 39 -14.14 13.69 -9.89
N ASN A 40 -14.05 12.40 -10.22
CA ASN A 40 -13.13 11.80 -11.20
C ASN A 40 -11.65 12.14 -10.96
N GLY A 41 -11.29 12.45 -9.71
CA GLY A 41 -9.91 12.74 -9.35
C GLY A 41 -9.14 11.44 -9.12
N SER A 42 -8.16 11.16 -9.97
CA SER A 42 -7.24 10.05 -9.71
C SER A 42 -6.43 10.27 -8.43
N ARG A 43 -6.02 9.19 -7.79
CA ARG A 43 -5.11 9.17 -6.63
C ARG A 43 -3.99 8.21 -6.91
N ILE A 44 -2.79 8.54 -6.45
CA ILE A 44 -1.62 7.65 -6.53
C ILE A 44 -1.16 7.20 -5.15
N GLN A 45 -1.59 7.90 -4.10
CA GLN A 45 -1.24 7.62 -2.71
C GLN A 45 -2.48 7.43 -1.85
N ILE A 46 -2.35 6.67 -0.78
CA ILE A 46 -3.38 6.46 0.25
C ILE A 46 -2.74 6.37 1.63
N ILE A 47 -3.39 6.97 2.63
CA ILE A 47 -3.03 6.80 4.05
C ILE A 47 -3.88 5.68 4.61
N VAL A 48 -3.26 4.59 5.09
CA VAL A 48 -3.94 3.40 5.58
C VAL A 48 -4.67 3.70 6.89
N GLU A 49 -5.97 3.42 6.94
CA GLU A 49 -6.71 3.30 8.19
C GLU A 49 -6.79 1.82 8.63
N ARG A 50 -7.11 0.93 7.69
CA ARG A 50 -7.12 -0.54 7.88
C ARG A 50 -7.15 -1.29 6.54
N ILE A 51 -6.92 -2.60 6.60
CA ILE A 51 -7.27 -3.51 5.50
C ILE A 51 -8.67 -4.07 5.71
N ASN A 52 -9.45 -4.17 4.64
CA ASN A 52 -10.72 -4.89 4.63
C ASN A 52 -10.60 -6.12 3.74
N GLU A 53 -11.10 -7.24 4.22
CA GLU A 53 -11.04 -8.54 3.57
C GLU A 53 -12.47 -9.11 3.46
N GLN A 54 -12.88 -9.46 2.24
CA GLN A 54 -14.14 -10.16 2.02
C GLN A 54 -13.98 -11.65 2.29
N ARG A 55 -15.08 -12.34 2.62
CA ARG A 55 -15.10 -13.80 2.76
C ARG A 55 -14.66 -14.55 1.50
N THR A 56 -14.79 -13.92 0.34
CA THR A 56 -14.37 -14.44 -0.97
C THR A 56 -12.87 -14.23 -1.26
N GLY A 57 -12.13 -13.58 -0.37
CA GLY A 57 -10.70 -13.30 -0.52
C GLY A 57 -10.36 -11.90 -1.03
N GLY A 58 -11.35 -11.13 -1.50
CA GLY A 58 -11.12 -9.77 -2.00
C GLY A 58 -10.58 -8.84 -0.92
N ILE A 59 -9.54 -8.08 -1.25
CA ILE A 59 -8.80 -7.19 -0.34
C ILE A 59 -8.93 -5.74 -0.81
N LYS A 60 -9.08 -4.79 0.11
CA LYS A 60 -8.86 -3.37 -0.18
C LYS A 60 -8.19 -2.65 0.97
N ILE A 61 -7.53 -1.55 0.66
CA ILE A 61 -7.10 -0.57 1.65
C ILE A 61 -8.28 0.37 1.93
N VAL A 62 -8.71 0.43 3.19
CA VAL A 62 -9.56 1.51 3.67
C VAL A 62 -8.65 2.64 4.10
N GLY A 63 -8.77 3.79 3.44
CA GLY A 63 -7.92 4.94 3.71
C GLY A 63 -8.60 5.99 4.58
N GLU A 64 -7.82 6.96 5.03
CA GLU A 64 -8.31 8.07 5.88
C GLU A 64 -9.37 8.92 5.17
N PHE A 65 -9.20 9.17 3.86
CA PHE A 65 -10.09 10.05 3.07
C PHE A 65 -10.84 9.32 1.95
N TYR A 66 -10.27 8.23 1.45
CA TYR A 66 -10.79 7.45 0.34
C TYR A 66 -10.20 6.05 0.39
N ASP A 67 -10.93 5.10 -0.17
CA ASP A 67 -10.52 3.70 -0.25
C ASP A 67 -9.81 3.41 -1.56
N SER A 68 -8.95 2.39 -1.58
CA SER A 68 -8.45 1.81 -2.83
C SER A 68 -9.56 1.06 -3.58
N ASP A 69 -9.24 0.64 -4.81
CA ASP A 69 -10.01 -0.40 -5.48
C ASP A 69 -9.97 -1.72 -4.68
N TRP A 70 -10.91 -2.61 -5.02
CA TRP A 70 -10.85 -4.00 -4.56
C TRP A 70 -9.88 -4.78 -5.43
N TYR A 71 -9.04 -5.58 -4.78
CA TYR A 71 -8.10 -6.53 -5.37
C TYR A 71 -8.59 -7.94 -5.07
N ASP A 72 -8.31 -8.90 -5.94
CA ASP A 72 -8.78 -10.28 -5.77
C ASP A 72 -8.06 -11.02 -4.64
N SER A 73 -6.84 -10.58 -4.30
CA SER A 73 -6.03 -11.15 -3.24
C SER A 73 -5.06 -10.12 -2.63
N PHE A 74 -4.38 -10.53 -1.55
CA PHE A 74 -3.28 -9.73 -1.00
C PHE A 74 -2.14 -9.58 -1.99
N ASP A 75 -1.82 -10.61 -2.77
CA ASP A 75 -0.70 -10.57 -3.71
C ASP A 75 -0.99 -9.62 -4.86
N ASP A 76 -2.25 -9.52 -5.30
CA ASP A 76 -2.66 -8.51 -6.29
C ASP A 76 -2.53 -7.08 -5.75
N LEU A 77 -2.93 -6.86 -4.50
CA LEU A 77 -2.70 -5.57 -3.83
C LEU A 77 -1.20 -5.27 -3.73
N LEU A 78 -0.39 -6.24 -3.31
CA LEU A 78 1.07 -6.09 -3.23
C LEU A 78 1.67 -5.78 -4.61
N ASN A 79 1.16 -6.36 -5.69
CA ASN A 79 1.65 -6.12 -7.04
C ASN A 79 1.28 -4.72 -7.57
N ALA A 80 0.20 -4.11 -7.08
CA ALA A 80 -0.21 -2.77 -7.46
C ALA A 80 0.60 -1.65 -6.79
N ILE A 81 1.26 -1.95 -5.67
CA ILE A 81 2.05 -0.99 -4.88
C ILE A 81 3.45 -0.82 -5.47
N ASP A 82 3.92 0.42 -5.54
CA ASP A 82 5.27 0.75 -6.00
C ASP A 82 6.27 0.67 -4.85
N TRP A 83 6.75 -0.55 -4.56
CA TRP A 83 7.67 -0.79 -3.45
C TRP A 83 9.02 -0.10 -3.62
N ASP A 84 9.49 0.10 -4.86
CA ASP A 84 10.77 0.75 -5.10
C ASP A 84 10.67 2.25 -4.76
N GLU A 85 9.59 2.92 -5.20
CA GLU A 85 9.31 4.31 -4.81
C GLU A 85 9.10 4.44 -3.29
N MET A 86 8.43 3.47 -2.69
CA MET A 86 8.20 3.44 -1.23
C MET A 86 9.51 3.34 -0.43
N GLU A 87 10.48 2.55 -0.89
CA GLU A 87 11.82 2.51 -0.29
C GLU A 87 12.50 3.88 -0.36
N VAL A 88 12.42 4.55 -1.53
CA VAL A 88 13.01 5.88 -1.73
C VAL A 88 12.35 6.92 -0.82
N MET A 89 11.02 7.03 -0.87
CA MET A 89 10.28 8.03 -0.11
C MET A 89 10.47 7.91 1.40
N HIS A 90 10.58 6.68 1.90
CA HIS A 90 10.71 6.44 3.34
C HIS A 90 12.16 6.34 3.81
N SER A 91 13.16 6.46 2.93
CA SER A 91 14.58 6.33 3.30
C SER A 91 15.18 7.48 4.13
N PHE A 92 14.44 8.58 4.32
CA PHE A 92 14.88 9.77 5.05
C PHE A 92 14.65 9.68 6.57
#